data_AF-A0A8C5ZK90-F1
#
_entry.id   AF-A0A8C5ZK90-F1
#
_cell.length_a   1.000
_cell.length_b   1.000
_cell.length_c   1.000
_cell.angle_alpha   90.00
_cell.angle_beta   90.00
_cell.angle_gamma   90.00
#
_symmetry.space_group_name_H-M   'P 1'
#
loop_
_entity.id
_entity.type
_entity.pdbx_description
1 polymer ?
#
loop_
_entity_poly.entity_id
_entity_poly.type
_entity_poly.pdbx_seq_one_letter_code
_entity_poly.pdbx_strand_id
1 'polypeptide(L)'
;MAVHRGVANSKIGTLCKQPHGGVAASSGLRFGASAAQGWRTQMEDAHCAWLSLPGLPPGWAFFAIPDGHGGARVARFGARHLPGHVLEELGPAPTSWICLLGEDCTASELGWGGVGWGRGHQRRIS
;
A
#
# COMPACT_ATOMS: atom_id res chain seq x y z
N MET A 1 -23.25 -30.57 -41.20
CA MET A 1 -23.22 -30.10 -39.80
C MET A 1 -21.98 -30.68 -39.14
N ALA A 2 -20.85 -29.96 -39.19
CA ALA A 2 -19.62 -30.36 -38.50
C ALA A 2 -19.45 -29.46 -37.27
N VAL A 3 -19.60 -30.04 -36.08
CA VAL A 3 -19.28 -29.36 -34.83
C VAL A 3 -17.77 -29.30 -34.74
N HIS A 4 -17.20 -28.13 -35.03
CA HIS A 4 -15.79 -27.86 -34.83
C HIS A 4 -15.52 -27.94 -33.33
N ARG A 5 -14.74 -28.93 -32.89
CA ARG A 5 -14.28 -29.01 -31.50
C ARG A 5 -13.48 -27.74 -31.21
N GLY A 6 -13.95 -26.95 -30.25
CA GLY A 6 -13.27 -25.75 -29.80
C GLY A 6 -11.89 -26.13 -29.27
N VAL A 7 -10.86 -25.45 -29.79
CA VAL A 7 -9.52 -25.48 -29.21
C VAL A 7 -9.65 -25.03 -27.76
N ALA A 8 -9.31 -25.91 -26.81
CA ALA A 8 -9.19 -25.53 -25.42
C ALA A 8 -8.10 -24.44 -25.34
N ASN A 9 -8.52 -23.19 -25.17
CA ASN A 9 -7.59 -22.09 -24.99
C ASN A 9 -7.00 -22.26 -23.60
N SER A 10 -5.71 -22.57 -23.51
CA SER A 10 -4.95 -22.77 -22.27
C SER A 10 -4.84 -21.52 -21.37
N LYS A 11 -5.64 -20.48 -21.63
CA LYS A 11 -5.66 -19.19 -20.95
C LYS A 11 -6.64 -19.17 -19.76
N ILE A 12 -6.61 -20.18 -18.91
CA ILE A 12 -7.05 -19.97 -17.53
C ILE A 12 -5.92 -19.14 -16.90
N GLY A 13 -6.17 -17.84 -16.73
CA GLY A 13 -5.19 -16.89 -16.20
C GLY A 13 -4.48 -17.46 -14.99
N THR A 14 -3.14 -17.49 -15.03
CA THR A 14 -2.33 -17.97 -13.92
C THR A 14 -2.73 -17.20 -12.66
N LEU A 15 -3.39 -17.89 -11.72
CA LEU A 15 -3.61 -17.39 -10.37
C LEU A 15 -2.25 -17.19 -9.70
N CYS A 16 -2.15 -16.19 -8.82
CA CYS A 16 -0.95 -15.62 -8.21
C CYS A 16 0.33 -16.46 -8.31
N LYS A 17 1.37 -15.87 -8.91
CA LYS A 17 2.66 -16.55 -9.06
C LYS A 17 3.26 -17.00 -7.74
N GLN A 18 2.99 -16.32 -6.61
CA GLN A 18 2.95 -16.81 -5.21
C GLN A 18 2.27 -15.73 -4.33
N PRO A 19 1.50 -16.08 -3.28
CA PRO A 19 1.06 -15.10 -2.28
C PRO A 19 2.27 -14.52 -1.55
N HIS A 20 2.27 -13.22 -1.32
CA HIS A 20 3.33 -12.51 -0.59
C HIS A 20 2.76 -12.00 0.73
N GLY A 21 3.52 -12.07 1.82
CA GLY A 21 3.07 -11.60 3.11
C GLY A 21 4.25 -11.37 4.04
N GLY A 22 3.97 -10.71 5.15
CA GLY A 22 5.01 -10.39 6.13
C GLY A 22 4.43 -9.89 7.45
N VAL A 23 5.29 -9.89 8.46
CA VAL A 23 4.97 -9.47 9.83
C VAL A 23 6.05 -8.50 10.31
N ALA A 24 5.62 -7.39 10.90
CA ALA A 24 6.48 -6.38 11.49
C ALA A 24 6.35 -6.50 13.01
N ALA A 25 7.33 -7.12 13.67
CA ALA A 25 7.28 -7.30 15.12
C ALA A 25 7.32 -5.95 15.88
N SER A 26 8.04 -4.96 15.35
CA SER A 26 8.23 -3.64 15.97
C SER A 26 6.96 -2.77 15.97
N SER A 27 6.05 -2.97 15.03
CA SER A 27 4.79 -2.21 14.92
C SER A 27 3.54 -3.06 15.15
N GLY A 28 3.69 -4.38 15.32
CA GLY A 28 2.58 -5.32 15.39
C GLY A 28 1.82 -5.53 14.07
N LEU A 29 2.29 -4.94 12.96
CA LEU A 29 1.62 -5.01 11.66
C LEU A 29 1.80 -6.39 11.00
N ARG A 30 0.73 -6.88 10.37
CA ARG A 30 0.73 -8.09 9.54
C ARG A 30 0.04 -7.77 8.24
N PHE A 31 0.58 -8.25 7.12
CA PHE A 31 -0.04 -8.05 5.82
C PHE A 31 0.02 -9.33 4.98
N GLY A 32 -0.94 -9.43 4.07
CA GLY A 32 -0.96 -10.39 2.99
C GLY A 32 -1.32 -9.69 1.69
N ALA A 33 -0.71 -10.13 0.60
CA ALA A 33 -0.92 -9.65 -0.74
C ALA A 33 -1.10 -10.84 -1.69
N SER A 34 -2.12 -10.73 -2.54
CA SER A 34 -2.36 -11.65 -3.63
C SER A 34 -2.51 -10.83 -4.91
N ALA A 35 -2.13 -11.43 -6.04
CA ALA A 35 -2.16 -10.74 -7.31
C ALA A 35 -2.57 -11.73 -8.39
N ALA A 36 -3.44 -11.35 -9.32
CA ALA A 36 -3.99 -12.26 -10.31
C ALA A 36 -3.96 -11.61 -11.70
N GLN A 37 -3.48 -12.36 -12.70
CA GLN A 37 -3.47 -11.87 -14.09
C GLN A 37 -4.89 -11.82 -14.69
N GLY A 38 -5.76 -12.73 -14.27
CA GLY A 38 -7.10 -12.89 -14.84
C GLY A 38 -7.07 -13.16 -16.34
N TRP A 39 -8.01 -12.58 -17.08
CA TRP A 39 -8.16 -12.77 -18.53
C TRP A 39 -7.16 -11.99 -19.39
N ARG A 40 -6.32 -11.15 -18.78
CA ARG A 40 -5.35 -10.34 -19.52
C ARG A 40 -4.24 -11.21 -20.08
N THR A 41 -3.66 -10.79 -21.20
CA THR A 41 -2.54 -11.49 -21.84
C THR A 41 -1.26 -11.39 -21.00
N GLN A 42 -1.09 -10.27 -20.28
CA GLN A 42 0.06 -10.00 -19.43
C GLN A 42 -0.42 -9.46 -18.08
N MET A 43 0.37 -9.73 -17.04
CA MET A 43 0.20 -9.12 -15.73
C MET A 43 1.16 -7.94 -15.60
N GLU A 44 0.61 -6.72 -15.59
CA GLU A 44 1.38 -5.48 -15.61
C GLU A 44 1.48 -4.82 -14.23
N ASP A 45 0.59 -5.20 -13.30
CA ASP A 45 0.59 -4.81 -11.90
C ASP A 45 1.91 -5.16 -11.20
N ALA A 46 2.27 -4.32 -10.24
CA ALA A 46 3.30 -4.59 -9.25
C ALA A 46 2.77 -4.26 -7.85
N HIS A 47 3.49 -4.69 -6.82
CA HIS A 47 3.20 -4.28 -5.44
C HIS A 47 4.50 -4.13 -4.66
N CYS A 48 4.48 -3.31 -3.62
CA CYS A 48 5.53 -3.23 -2.62
C CYS A 48 4.93 -3.05 -1.23
N ALA A 49 5.57 -3.66 -0.23
CA ALA A 49 5.19 -3.59 1.16
C ALA A 49 6.46 -3.42 2.01
N TRP A 50 6.62 -2.26 2.62
CA TRP A 50 7.73 -1.92 3.49
C TRP A 50 7.20 -1.78 4.91
N LEU A 51 7.57 -2.74 5.75
CA LEU A 51 7.10 -2.85 7.13
C LEU A 51 7.86 -1.97 8.12
N SER A 52 8.94 -1.35 7.66
CA SER A 52 9.73 -0.36 8.36
C SER A 52 10.26 0.63 7.32
N LEU A 53 10.12 1.92 7.58
CA LEU A 53 10.66 2.98 6.75
C LEU A 53 11.95 3.53 7.40
N PRO A 54 13.11 3.43 6.74
CA PRO A 54 14.34 4.03 7.25
C PRO A 54 14.16 5.53 7.51
N GLY A 55 14.75 6.07 8.56
CA GLY A 55 14.65 7.50 8.88
C GLY A 55 13.33 7.95 9.51
N LEU A 56 12.33 7.07 9.62
CA LEU A 56 11.09 7.31 10.38
C LEU A 56 11.06 6.48 11.67
N PRO A 57 10.25 6.87 12.67
CA PRO A 57 10.16 6.15 13.93
C PRO A 57 9.48 4.78 13.71
N PRO A 58 9.65 3.82 14.63
CA PRO A 58 8.89 2.58 14.61
C PRO A 58 7.37 2.86 14.55
N GLY A 59 6.64 2.04 13.80
CA GLY A 59 5.19 2.20 13.61
C GLY A 59 4.78 2.65 12.21
N TRP A 60 5.72 3.15 11.42
CA TRP A 60 5.47 3.56 10.04
C TRP A 60 5.72 2.41 9.06
N ALA A 61 4.78 2.25 8.12
CA ALA A 61 4.86 1.27 7.04
C ALA A 61 4.32 1.87 5.75
N PHE A 62 4.78 1.35 4.61
CA PHE A 62 4.36 1.80 3.28
C PHE A 62 3.88 0.62 2.44
N PHE A 63 2.73 0.78 1.80
CA PHE A 63 2.15 -0.20 0.91
C PHE A 63 1.70 0.51 -0.37
N ALA A 64 2.05 -0.04 -1.53
CA ALA A 64 1.57 0.49 -2.81
C ALA A 64 1.37 -0.64 -3.83
N ILE A 65 0.40 -0.44 -4.72
CA ILE A 65 0.04 -1.36 -5.80
C ILE A 65 0.02 -0.57 -7.11
N PRO A 66 1.16 -0.37 -7.78
CA PRO A 66 1.19 0.28 -9.08
C PRO A 66 0.50 -0.59 -10.14
N ASP A 67 -0.54 -0.05 -10.77
CA ASP A 67 -1.22 -0.65 -11.91
C ASP A 67 -0.50 -0.24 -13.21
N GLY A 68 -0.04 -1.24 -13.97
CA GLY A 68 0.73 -1.01 -15.19
C GLY A 68 -0.17 -0.87 -16.42
N HIS A 69 0.17 0.07 -17.31
CA HIS A 69 -0.48 0.19 -18.61
C HIS A 69 0.55 0.35 -19.73
N GLY A 70 0.44 -0.46 -20.78
CA GLY A 70 1.41 -0.46 -21.89
C GLY A 70 2.71 -1.18 -21.53
N GLY A 71 2.67 -2.04 -20.50
CA GLY A 71 3.78 -2.87 -20.05
C GLY A 71 4.11 -2.69 -18.56
N ALA A 72 4.62 -3.75 -17.94
CA ALA A 72 4.92 -3.81 -16.50
C ALA A 72 6.12 -2.95 -16.03
N ARG A 73 6.84 -2.27 -16.94
CA ARG A 73 8.11 -1.61 -16.60
C ARG A 73 7.92 -0.47 -15.60
N VAL A 74 6.96 0.41 -15.85
CA VAL A 74 6.71 1.58 -14.99
C VAL A 74 6.15 1.14 -13.64
N ALA A 75 5.21 0.20 -13.61
CA ALA A 75 4.67 -0.34 -12.36
C ALA A 75 5.77 -0.96 -11.48
N ARG A 76 6.66 -1.78 -12.06
CA ARG A 76 7.81 -2.37 -11.35
C ARG A 76 8.83 -1.33 -10.93
N PHE A 77 9.05 -0.29 -11.74
CA PHE A 77 9.92 0.83 -11.37
C PHE A 77 9.35 1.58 -10.18
N GLY A 78 8.05 1.90 -10.19
CA GLY A 78 7.34 2.54 -9.09
C GLY A 78 7.42 1.71 -7.81
N ALA A 79 7.12 0.42 -7.86
CA ALA A 79 7.18 -0.46 -6.69
C ALA A 79 8.58 -0.52 -6.04
N ARG A 80 9.65 -0.26 -6.80
CA ARG A 80 11.03 -0.25 -6.28
C ARG A 80 11.47 1.10 -5.72
N HIS A 81 11.07 2.22 -6.34
CA HIS A 81 11.65 3.54 -6.05
C HIS A 81 10.67 4.50 -5.37
N LEU A 82 9.36 4.31 -5.54
CA LEU A 82 8.34 5.17 -4.93
C LEU A 82 8.47 5.29 -3.40
N PRO A 83 8.75 4.20 -2.63
CA PRO A 83 8.93 4.34 -1.19
C PRO A 83 10.08 5.30 -0.83
N GLY A 84 11.17 5.29 -1.60
CA GLY A 84 12.32 6.17 -1.39
C GLY A 84 11.99 7.63 -1.67
N HIS A 85 11.29 7.91 -2.78
CA HIS A 85 10.85 9.27 -3.09
C HIS A 85 9.84 9.81 -2.08
N VAL A 86 8.89 8.98 -1.62
CA VAL A 86 7.94 9.38 -0.58
C VAL A 86 8.67 9.71 0.72
N LEU A 87 9.70 8.93 1.08
CA LEU A 87 10.49 9.20 2.28
C LEU A 87 11.29 10.50 2.16
N GLU A 88 11.84 10.80 0.98
CA GLU A 88 12.53 12.06 0.70
C GLU A 88 11.60 13.27 0.87
N GLU A 89 10.38 13.19 0.34
CA GLU A 89 9.36 14.24 0.45
C GLU A 89 8.79 14.39 1.87
N LEU A 90 8.64 13.29 2.62
CA LEU A 90 8.21 13.34 4.01
C LEU A 90 9.24 14.02 4.92
N GLY A 91 10.51 14.03 4.53
CA GLY A 91 11.60 14.59 5.34
C GLY A 91 11.84 13.79 6.63
N PRO A 92 12.67 14.33 7.56
CA PRO A 92 12.88 13.70 8.85
C PRO A 92 11.56 13.61 9.61
N ALA A 93 11.38 12.52 10.35
CA ALA A 93 10.25 12.35 11.23
C ALA A 93 10.05 13.61 12.10
N PRO A 94 8.82 14.13 12.23
CA PRO A 94 8.59 15.26 13.10
C PRO A 94 9.01 14.87 14.52
N THR A 95 9.99 15.59 15.07
CA THR A 95 10.63 15.32 16.37
C THR A 95 9.71 15.60 17.56
N SER A 96 8.60 16.26 17.30
CA SER A 96 7.42 16.37 18.15
C SER A 96 6.20 16.13 17.27
N TRP A 97 5.13 15.63 17.86
CA TRP A 97 3.85 15.28 17.23
C TRP A 97 3.11 16.47 16.60
N ILE A 98 3.78 17.57 16.23
CA ILE A 98 3.25 18.80 15.61
C ILE A 98 2.41 18.46 14.35
N CYS A 99 1.17 18.07 14.61
CA CYS A 99 -0.05 18.74 14.25
C CYS A 99 -0.11 19.29 12.83
N LEU A 100 -0.34 18.39 11.87
CA LEU A 100 -1.10 18.71 10.65
C LEU A 100 -2.54 19.21 10.94
N LEU A 101 -2.94 19.30 12.21
CA LEU A 101 -4.20 19.87 12.69
C LEU A 101 -4.03 20.96 13.77
N GLY A 102 -2.86 21.60 13.86
CA GLY A 102 -2.66 22.83 14.64
C GLY A 102 -3.11 22.85 16.11
N GLU A 103 -2.86 21.81 16.93
CA GLU A 103 -3.04 21.91 18.40
C GLU A 103 -2.24 20.89 19.21
N ASP A 104 -1.57 21.36 20.26
CA ASP A 104 -0.49 20.65 20.92
C ASP A 104 -0.90 19.39 21.74
N CYS A 105 -0.55 18.16 21.33
CA CYS A 105 -0.81 16.88 22.03
C CYS A 105 0.47 16.11 22.43
N THR A 106 1.07 16.45 23.58
CA THR A 106 2.21 15.70 24.15
C THR A 106 1.92 14.23 24.37
N ALA A 107 2.80 13.35 23.86
CA ALA A 107 2.74 11.88 23.94
C ALA A 107 2.83 11.28 25.36
N SER A 108 2.59 12.06 26.42
CA SER A 108 2.53 11.60 27.80
C SER A 108 1.12 11.30 28.31
N GLU A 109 0.06 11.58 27.54
CA GLU A 109 -1.33 11.47 28.06
C GLU A 109 -2.23 10.39 27.41
N LEU A 110 -1.76 9.59 26.45
CA LEU A 110 -2.59 8.54 25.86
C LEU A 110 -2.39 7.19 26.53
N GLY A 111 -2.79 7.15 27.81
CA GLY A 111 -3.35 5.94 28.38
C GLY A 111 -4.59 5.57 27.57
N TRP A 112 -4.55 4.40 26.92
CA TRP A 112 -5.66 3.89 26.12
C TRP A 112 -6.91 3.73 27.00
N GLY A 113 -7.89 4.62 26.82
CA GLY A 113 -9.17 4.55 27.50
C GLY A 113 -10.22 5.44 26.84
N GLY A 114 -11.19 4.82 26.17
CA GLY A 114 -12.55 5.36 26.06
C GLY A 114 -12.89 6.30 24.90
N VAL A 115 -13.60 5.74 23.91
CA VAL A 115 -14.79 6.27 23.20
C VAL A 115 -14.91 7.78 22.86
N GLY A 116 -15.11 8.07 21.56
CA GLY A 116 -15.82 9.29 21.13
C GLY A 116 -15.59 9.70 19.67
N TRP A 117 -16.44 9.26 18.75
CA TRP A 117 -16.48 9.80 17.38
C TRP A 117 -17.12 11.20 17.40
N GLY A 118 -16.30 12.25 17.32
CA GLY A 118 -16.72 13.65 17.25
C GLY A 118 -16.92 14.12 15.80
N ARG A 119 -18.07 14.76 15.56
CA ARG A 119 -18.63 15.21 14.27
C ARG A 119 -17.68 16.07 13.42
N GLY A 120 -17.62 15.76 12.13
CA GLY A 120 -16.93 16.57 11.12
C GLY A 120 -17.55 17.96 10.94
N HIS A 121 -16.68 18.95 10.72
CA HIS A 121 -17.05 20.30 10.34
C HIS A 121 -16.56 20.55 8.90
N GLN A 122 -17.48 20.57 7.94
CA GLN A 122 -17.20 20.97 6.56
C GLN A 122 -16.94 22.49 6.54
N ARG A 123 -15.71 22.91 6.24
CA ARG A 123 -15.44 24.31 5.92
C ARG A 123 -15.74 24.57 4.45
N ARG A 124 -16.77 25.40 4.23
CA ARG A 124 -17.16 26.02 2.97
C ARG A 124 -16.05 26.98 2.54
N ILE A 125 -15.46 26.75 1.38
CA ILE A 125 -14.51 27.65 0.73
C ILE A 125 -15.34 28.75 0.06
N SER A 126 -15.01 30.02 0.33
CA SER A 126 -15.55 31.20 -0.37
C SER A 126 -14.68 31.54 -1.57
#